data_AF-A0A5R8VI51-F1
#
_entry.id   AF-A0A5R8VI51-F1
#
_cell.length_a   1.000
_cell.length_b   1.000
_cell.length_c   1.000
_cell.angle_alpha   90.00
_cell.angle_beta   90.00
_cell.angle_gamma   90.00
#
_symmetry.space_group_name_H-M   'P 1'
#
loop_
_entity.id
_entity.type
_entity.pdbx_description
1 polymer ?
#
loop_
_entity_poly.entity_id
_entity_poly.type
_entity_poly.pdbx_seq_one_letter_code
_entity_poly.pdbx_strand_id
1 'polypeptide(L)'
;MNLARPEEIFYEYLRRIGHLVDLTAPGGQPVTALHLGAGALTLARYIQGTRPGSVQYAVELERELLDFVLRQLPLPEGTQLQTVIGDARESLTRIDPALRFDVVILDIFSGPDAPEHLACSGFYREVRERLSPAGLLIVNVGDEPGLTLVRSQIGAMRQAMADVAAVAEAGMFEGRYPGNIVLAGTQTPWPLEWTAELTARGPHPARVLAGVDLDPLAR
;
A
#
# COMPACT_ATOMS: atom_id res chain seq x y z
N MET A 1 -15.71 -5.92 5.85
CA MET A 1 -15.60 -5.97 4.38
C MET A 1 -16.83 -6.67 3.83
N ASN A 2 -17.35 -6.23 2.68
CA ASN A 2 -18.41 -6.94 1.98
C ASN A 2 -17.80 -8.06 1.13
N LEU A 3 -18.08 -9.33 1.47
CA LEU A 3 -17.55 -10.48 0.71
C LEU A 3 -18.23 -10.67 -0.65
N ALA A 4 -19.48 -10.22 -0.78
CA ALA A 4 -20.21 -10.27 -2.05
C ALA A 4 -19.80 -9.15 -3.02
N ARG A 5 -19.23 -8.08 -2.47
CA ARG A 5 -18.73 -6.91 -3.22
C ARG A 5 -17.37 -6.48 -2.67
N PRO A 6 -16.28 -7.19 -2.99
CA PRO A 6 -14.95 -6.89 -2.47
C PRO A 6 -14.45 -5.47 -2.80
N GLU A 7 -15.02 -4.83 -3.82
CA GLU A 7 -14.82 -3.42 -4.18
C GLU A 7 -15.37 -2.43 -3.14
N GLU A 8 -16.34 -2.84 -2.32
CA GLU A 8 -16.90 -2.02 -1.24
C GLU A 8 -16.00 -2.10 0.01
N ILE A 9 -14.90 -1.35 -0.03
CA ILE A 9 -13.99 -1.21 1.11
C ILE A 9 -14.55 -0.18 2.10
N PHE A 10 -14.67 -0.57 3.38
CA PHE A 10 -15.21 0.29 4.45
C PHE A 10 -14.17 1.28 4.98
N TYR A 11 -12.95 0.81 5.31
CA TYR A 11 -11.92 1.68 5.87
C TYR A 11 -11.36 2.62 4.81
N GLU A 12 -11.28 3.88 5.19
CA GLU A 12 -10.94 5.01 4.35
C GLU A 12 -9.57 4.82 3.67
N TYR A 13 -8.51 4.56 4.46
CA TYR A 13 -7.16 4.37 3.95
C TYR A 13 -7.04 3.14 3.03
N LEU A 14 -7.71 2.03 3.34
CA LEU A 14 -7.74 0.85 2.47
C LEU A 14 -8.39 1.16 1.13
N ARG A 15 -9.43 2.01 1.11
CA ARG A 15 -10.06 2.43 -0.15
C ARG A 15 -9.12 3.30 -0.98
N ARG A 16 -8.33 4.19 -0.35
CA ARG A 16 -7.28 4.95 -1.04
C ARG A 16 -6.20 4.05 -1.63
N ILE A 17 -5.78 3.02 -0.91
CA ILE A 17 -4.84 2.01 -1.43
C ILE A 17 -5.47 1.28 -2.63
N GLY A 18 -6.75 0.90 -2.55
CA GLY A 18 -7.48 0.32 -3.68
C GLY A 18 -7.51 1.23 -4.91
N HIS A 19 -7.71 2.54 -4.74
CA HIS A 19 -7.65 3.50 -5.84
C HIS A 19 -6.25 3.65 -6.43
N LEU A 20 -5.19 3.56 -5.62
CA LEU A 20 -3.81 3.55 -6.12
C LEU A 20 -3.49 2.27 -6.91
N VAL A 21 -3.93 1.12 -6.41
CA VAL A 21 -3.90 -0.15 -7.16
C VAL A 21 -4.64 0.00 -8.49
N ASP A 22 -5.72 0.79 -8.53
CA ASP A 22 -6.47 0.99 -9.76
C ASP A 22 -5.73 1.72 -10.87
N LEU A 23 -4.67 2.43 -10.52
CA LEU A 23 -3.87 3.19 -11.47
C LEU A 23 -2.71 2.38 -12.05
N THR A 24 -2.38 1.21 -11.49
CA THR A 24 -1.27 0.39 -11.98
C THR A 24 -1.63 -0.43 -13.22
N ALA A 25 -2.90 -0.79 -13.37
CA ALA A 25 -3.42 -1.47 -14.55
C ALA A 25 -4.93 -1.20 -14.73
N PRO A 26 -5.44 -1.14 -15.98
CA PRO A 26 -6.86 -1.07 -16.27
C PRO A 26 -7.68 -2.14 -15.53
N GLY A 27 -8.92 -1.80 -15.18
CA GLY A 27 -9.84 -2.75 -14.52
C GLY A 27 -10.00 -4.05 -15.30
N GLY A 28 -10.06 -5.18 -14.59
CA GLY A 28 -10.13 -6.52 -15.16
C GLY A 28 -8.79 -7.08 -15.66
N GLN A 29 -7.72 -6.28 -15.80
CA GLN A 29 -6.40 -6.80 -16.15
C GLN A 29 -5.68 -7.31 -14.89
N PRO A 30 -5.16 -8.55 -14.90
CA PRO A 30 -4.48 -9.11 -13.74
C PRO A 30 -3.17 -8.37 -13.45
N VAL A 31 -2.81 -8.31 -12.18
CA VAL A 31 -1.55 -7.74 -11.68
C VAL A 31 -0.80 -8.77 -10.84
N THR A 32 0.49 -8.57 -10.65
CA THR A 32 1.25 -9.29 -9.61
C THR A 32 1.37 -8.41 -8.37
N ALA A 33 0.85 -8.86 -7.22
CA ALA A 33 0.79 -8.05 -6.00
C ALA A 33 1.51 -8.72 -4.81
N LEU A 34 2.22 -7.91 -4.02
CA LEU A 34 2.81 -8.31 -2.75
C LEU A 34 2.23 -7.47 -1.62
N HIS A 35 1.62 -8.12 -0.63
CA HIS A 35 1.07 -7.51 0.58
C HIS A 35 2.04 -7.82 1.73
N LEU A 36 2.67 -6.79 2.28
CA LEU A 36 3.57 -6.84 3.44
C LEU A 36 2.81 -6.31 4.64
N GLY A 37 2.33 -7.21 5.49
CA GLY A 37 1.20 -6.91 6.37
C GLY A 37 -0.08 -6.95 5.54
N ALA A 38 -0.93 -7.94 5.81
CA ALA A 38 -2.11 -8.17 4.98
C ALA A 38 -3.41 -8.18 5.79
N GLY A 39 -3.33 -8.08 7.13
CA GLY A 39 -4.45 -7.93 8.04
C GLY A 39 -5.57 -8.93 7.74
N ALA A 40 -6.76 -8.42 7.44
CA ALA A 40 -7.91 -9.26 7.08
C ALA A 40 -7.91 -9.77 5.62
N LEU A 41 -6.82 -9.63 4.86
CA LEU A 41 -6.71 -9.87 3.41
C LEU A 41 -7.69 -9.03 2.58
N THR A 42 -8.09 -7.86 3.08
CA THR A 42 -9.08 -6.99 2.42
C THR A 42 -8.62 -6.59 1.02
N LEU A 43 -7.37 -6.11 0.88
CA LEU A 43 -6.82 -5.69 -0.39
C LEU A 43 -6.58 -6.87 -1.35
N ALA A 44 -6.26 -8.05 -0.82
CA ALA A 44 -6.13 -9.25 -1.65
C ALA A 44 -7.48 -9.65 -2.29
N ARG A 45 -8.58 -9.54 -1.54
CA ARG A 45 -9.93 -9.75 -2.07
C ARG A 45 -10.36 -8.64 -3.02
N TYR A 46 -10.01 -7.40 -2.72
CA TYR A 46 -10.25 -6.27 -3.63
C TYR A 46 -9.59 -6.50 -4.99
N ILE A 47 -8.30 -6.87 -4.99
CA ILE A 47 -7.55 -7.15 -6.22
C ILE A 47 -8.18 -8.32 -6.96
N GLN A 48 -8.51 -9.43 -6.28
CA GLN A 48 -9.18 -10.55 -6.96
C GLN A 48 -10.52 -10.15 -7.57
N GLY A 49 -11.35 -9.39 -6.85
CA GLY A 49 -12.68 -8.99 -7.32
C GLY A 49 -12.64 -8.04 -8.51
N THR A 50 -11.65 -7.13 -8.55
CA THR A 50 -11.51 -6.12 -9.61
C THR A 50 -10.60 -6.58 -10.77
N ARG A 51 -9.73 -7.55 -10.52
CA ARG A 51 -8.66 -8.04 -11.42
C ARG A 51 -8.50 -9.57 -11.28
N PRO A 52 -9.49 -10.36 -11.68
CA PRO A 52 -9.42 -11.81 -11.58
C PRO A 52 -8.21 -12.37 -12.33
N GLY A 53 -7.55 -13.36 -11.75
CA GLY A 53 -6.32 -13.97 -12.31
C GLY A 53 -5.02 -13.30 -11.84
N SER A 54 -5.10 -12.29 -10.98
CA SER A 54 -3.93 -11.67 -10.33
C SER A 54 -3.19 -12.69 -9.45
N VAL A 55 -1.86 -12.72 -9.57
CA VAL A 55 -0.99 -13.55 -8.72
C VAL A 55 -0.58 -12.71 -7.52
N GLN A 56 -0.87 -13.20 -6.32
CA GLN A 56 -0.70 -12.42 -5.10
C GLN A 56 0.14 -13.16 -4.07
N TYR A 57 0.90 -12.39 -3.30
CA TYR A 57 1.67 -12.85 -2.15
C TYR A 57 1.27 -12.05 -0.93
N ALA A 58 1.00 -12.71 0.20
CA ALA A 58 0.75 -12.04 1.47
C ALA A 58 1.76 -12.52 2.52
N VAL A 59 2.52 -11.59 3.07
CA VAL A 59 3.41 -11.80 4.20
C VAL A 59 2.70 -11.34 5.46
N GLU A 60 2.54 -12.26 6.42
CA GLU A 60 1.92 -11.99 7.71
C GLU A 60 2.81 -12.53 8.84
N LEU A 61 2.95 -11.76 9.92
CA LEU A 61 3.76 -12.15 11.06
C LEU A 61 3.04 -13.21 11.90
N GLU A 62 1.74 -13.01 12.13
CA GLU A 62 0.92 -13.81 13.04
C GLU A 62 0.15 -14.89 12.28
N ARG A 63 0.60 -16.15 12.37
CA ARG A 63 -0.03 -17.29 11.68
C ARG A 63 -1.49 -17.47 12.09
N GLU A 64 -1.76 -17.37 13.38
CA GLU A 64 -3.07 -17.60 13.98
C GLU A 64 -4.10 -16.59 13.48
N LEU A 65 -3.66 -15.33 13.23
CA LEU A 65 -4.50 -14.29 12.65
C LEU A 65 -4.90 -14.66 11.22
N LEU A 66 -3.95 -15.07 10.38
CA LEU A 66 -4.23 -15.43 8.99
C LEU A 66 -5.19 -16.61 8.88
N ASP A 67 -4.95 -17.67 9.67
CA ASP A 67 -5.80 -18.85 9.72
C ASP A 67 -7.23 -18.50 10.19
N PHE A 68 -7.35 -17.62 11.20
CA PHE A 68 -8.64 -17.12 11.66
C PHE A 68 -9.36 -16.32 10.57
N VAL A 69 -8.66 -15.39 9.92
CA VAL A 69 -9.20 -14.55 8.84
C VAL A 69 -9.73 -15.41 7.71
N LEU A 70 -8.96 -16.39 7.23
CA LEU A 70 -9.39 -17.25 6.12
C LEU A 70 -10.61 -18.12 6.46
N ARG A 71 -10.74 -18.53 7.74
CA ARG A 71 -11.94 -19.26 8.20
C ARG A 71 -13.19 -18.38 8.26
N GLN A 72 -13.05 -17.13 8.75
CA GLN A 72 -14.19 -16.23 8.93
C GLN A 72 -14.56 -15.47 7.65
N LEU A 73 -13.57 -15.19 6.82
CA LEU A 73 -13.66 -14.43 5.59
C LEU A 73 -13.00 -15.28 4.49
N PRO A 74 -13.71 -16.20 3.84
CA PRO A 74 -13.12 -16.97 2.75
C PRO A 74 -12.68 -16.04 1.60
N LEU A 75 -11.66 -16.47 0.86
CA LEU A 75 -11.25 -15.78 -0.38
C LEU A 75 -12.27 -16.09 -1.49
N PRO A 76 -12.50 -15.16 -2.44
CA PRO A 76 -13.28 -15.45 -3.64
C PRO A 76 -12.73 -16.65 -4.41
N GLU A 77 -13.59 -17.35 -5.13
CA GLU A 77 -13.17 -18.47 -5.99
C GLU A 77 -12.13 -18.02 -7.03
N GLY A 78 -11.17 -18.90 -7.34
CA GLY A 78 -10.09 -18.62 -8.29
C GLY A 78 -9.01 -17.65 -7.78
N THR A 79 -9.04 -17.26 -6.50
CA THR A 79 -7.97 -16.44 -5.91
C THR A 79 -6.64 -17.18 -5.95
N GLN A 80 -5.62 -16.58 -6.57
CA GLN A 80 -4.24 -17.06 -6.56
C GLN A 80 -3.43 -16.29 -5.51
N LEU A 81 -3.42 -16.77 -4.27
CA LEU A 81 -2.70 -16.15 -3.16
C LEU A 81 -1.71 -17.13 -2.53
N GLN A 82 -0.42 -16.77 -2.51
CA GLN A 82 0.60 -17.45 -1.73
C GLN A 82 0.82 -16.73 -0.41
N THR A 83 0.73 -17.44 0.71
CA THR A 83 0.90 -16.86 2.04
C THR A 83 2.26 -17.24 2.61
N VAL A 84 2.98 -16.25 3.15
CA VAL A 84 4.28 -16.43 3.81
C VAL A 84 4.16 -15.96 5.24
N ILE A 85 4.52 -16.82 6.20
CA ILE A 85 4.56 -16.44 7.61
C ILE A 85 5.96 -15.96 7.98
N GLY A 86 6.07 -14.73 8.48
CA GLY A 86 7.31 -14.15 8.96
C GLY A 86 7.36 -12.63 8.88
N ASP A 87 8.52 -12.07 9.25
CA ASP A 87 8.79 -10.65 9.10
C ASP A 87 8.74 -10.22 7.63
N ALA A 88 8.22 -9.02 7.37
CA ALA A 88 8.02 -8.48 6.03
C ALA A 88 9.32 -8.39 5.21
N ARG A 89 10.40 -7.90 5.84
CA ARG A 89 11.69 -7.70 5.16
C ARG A 89 12.45 -8.99 4.99
N GLU A 90 12.51 -9.82 6.03
CA GLU A 90 13.14 -11.13 5.93
C GLU A 90 12.46 -12.00 4.85
N SER A 91 11.13 -11.93 4.75
CA SER A 91 10.35 -12.72 3.81
C SER A 91 10.61 -12.36 2.35
N LEU A 92 11.14 -11.17 2.04
CA LEU A 92 11.55 -10.83 0.67
C LEU A 92 12.58 -11.82 0.11
N THR A 93 13.43 -12.38 0.98
CA THR A 93 14.44 -13.39 0.60
C THR A 93 13.87 -14.78 0.34
N ARG A 94 12.66 -15.04 0.83
CA ARG A 94 11.96 -16.34 0.69
C ARG A 94 11.09 -16.40 -0.57
N ILE A 95 10.78 -15.24 -1.15
CA ILE A 95 10.06 -15.13 -2.41
C ILE A 95 11.09 -15.20 -3.54
N ASP A 96 10.75 -15.88 -4.64
CA ASP A 96 11.63 -16.04 -5.79
C ASP A 96 12.24 -14.67 -6.22
N PRO A 97 13.58 -14.50 -6.17
CA PRO A 97 14.24 -13.25 -6.49
C PRO A 97 14.04 -12.81 -7.94
N ALA A 98 13.63 -13.71 -8.85
CA ALA A 98 13.29 -13.37 -10.23
C ALA A 98 11.90 -12.72 -10.38
N LEU A 99 10.99 -12.96 -9.42
CA LEU A 99 9.64 -12.39 -9.46
C LEU A 99 9.68 -10.86 -9.33
N ARG A 100 8.80 -10.17 -10.05
CA ARG A 100 8.59 -8.73 -9.95
C ARG A 100 7.11 -8.43 -9.75
N PHE A 101 6.82 -7.39 -8.98
CA PHE A 101 5.48 -7.01 -8.58
C PHE A 101 5.06 -5.69 -9.21
N ASP A 102 3.84 -5.63 -9.73
CA ASP A 102 3.23 -4.39 -10.21
C ASP A 102 2.78 -3.52 -9.04
N VAL A 103 2.44 -4.15 -7.91
CA VAL A 103 2.11 -3.45 -6.67
C VAL A 103 2.76 -4.14 -5.48
N VAL A 104 3.47 -3.36 -4.66
CA VAL A 104 3.83 -3.77 -3.30
C VAL A 104 3.09 -2.86 -2.33
N ILE A 105 2.32 -3.46 -1.41
CA ILE A 105 1.57 -2.76 -0.37
C ILE A 105 2.24 -3.07 0.96
N LEU A 106 2.69 -2.05 1.66
CA LEU A 106 3.17 -2.12 3.04
C LEU A 106 2.09 -1.57 3.95
N ASP A 107 1.35 -2.47 4.60
CA ASP A 107 0.28 -2.16 5.56
C ASP A 107 0.54 -2.88 6.88
N ILE A 108 1.70 -2.59 7.45
CA ILE A 108 2.08 -3.01 8.79
C ILE A 108 1.64 -1.97 9.81
N PHE A 109 1.37 -2.41 11.04
CA PHE A 109 0.99 -1.55 12.17
C PHE A 109 1.80 -0.25 12.17
N SER A 110 1.07 0.86 12.07
CA SER A 110 1.66 2.19 12.04
C SER A 110 1.44 2.90 13.36
N GLY A 111 2.50 3.54 13.87
CA GLY A 111 2.58 4.17 15.19
C GLY A 111 4.03 4.14 15.68
N PRO A 112 4.30 4.60 16.93
CA PRO A 112 5.65 4.59 17.51
C PRO A 112 6.29 3.19 17.59
N ASP A 113 5.49 2.12 17.50
CA ASP A 113 5.94 0.73 17.53
C ASP A 113 6.18 0.12 16.14
N ALA A 114 6.07 0.90 15.06
CA ALA A 114 6.37 0.42 13.72
C ALA A 114 7.85 -0.04 13.63
N PRO A 115 8.15 -1.25 13.13
CA PRO A 115 9.51 -1.75 13.15
C PRO A 115 10.47 -0.88 12.33
N GLU A 116 11.50 -0.33 12.99
CA GLU A 116 12.45 0.63 12.37
C GLU A 116 13.09 0.09 11.08
N HIS A 117 13.32 -1.22 11.02
CA HIS A 117 13.91 -1.88 9.84
C HIS A 117 12.98 -1.92 8.62
N LEU A 118 11.68 -1.64 8.78
CA LEU A 118 10.67 -1.53 7.72
C LEU A 118 10.36 -0.06 7.36
N ALA A 119 10.88 0.87 8.15
CA ALA A 119 10.60 2.30 8.10
C ALA A 119 11.85 3.11 7.63
N CYS A 120 12.64 2.56 6.71
CA CYS A 120 13.93 3.12 6.30
C CYS A 120 14.23 3.00 4.79
N SER A 121 15.12 3.85 4.28
CA SER A 121 15.48 3.90 2.85
C SER A 121 16.19 2.64 2.34
N GLY A 122 16.88 1.89 3.22
CA GLY A 122 17.46 0.60 2.88
C GLY A 122 16.39 -0.41 2.46
N PHE A 123 15.35 -0.54 3.28
CA PHE A 123 14.23 -1.41 2.98
C PHE A 123 13.44 -0.97 1.75
N TYR A 124 13.17 0.33 1.58
CA TYR A 124 12.50 0.81 0.37
C TYR A 124 13.29 0.56 -0.92
N ARG A 125 14.62 0.55 -0.86
CA ARG A 125 15.45 0.13 -2.01
C ARG A 125 15.31 -1.36 -2.30
N GLU A 126 15.32 -2.20 -1.27
CA GLU A 126 15.07 -3.64 -1.44
C GLU A 126 13.70 -3.89 -2.06
N VAL A 127 12.66 -3.19 -1.58
CA VAL A 127 11.30 -3.28 -2.16
C VAL A 127 11.27 -2.79 -3.60
N ARG A 128 11.96 -1.68 -3.91
CA ARG A 128 12.07 -1.18 -5.29
C ARG A 128 12.65 -2.21 -6.24
N GLU A 129 13.64 -2.99 -5.82
CA GLU A 129 14.24 -4.05 -6.64
C GLU A 129 13.25 -5.19 -6.94
N ARG A 130 12.20 -5.33 -6.12
CA ARG A 130 11.10 -6.29 -6.32
C ARG A 130 9.99 -5.75 -7.21
N LEU A 131 9.97 -4.45 -7.54
CA LEU A 131 8.94 -3.87 -8.40
C LEU A 131 9.22 -4.13 -9.89
N SER A 132 8.16 -4.33 -10.68
CA SER A 132 8.24 -4.26 -12.14
C SER A 132 8.63 -2.84 -12.58
N PRO A 133 9.12 -2.61 -13.82
CA PRO A 133 9.57 -1.28 -14.24
C PRO A 133 8.51 -0.16 -14.13
N ALA A 134 7.22 -0.51 -14.15
CA ALA A 134 6.10 0.40 -13.94
C ALA A 134 5.42 0.22 -12.57
N GLY A 135 6.04 -0.54 -11.67
CA GLY A 135 5.46 -0.94 -10.40
C GLY A 135 5.34 0.19 -9.39
N LEU A 136 4.41 0.00 -8.45
CA LEU A 136 4.04 0.96 -7.42
C LEU A 136 4.32 0.39 -6.02
N LEU A 137 5.03 1.15 -5.19
CA LEU A 137 5.08 0.92 -3.75
C LEU A 137 4.00 1.77 -3.08
N ILE A 138 3.16 1.16 -2.26
CA ILE A 138 2.14 1.84 -1.46
C ILE A 138 2.43 1.55 0.01
N VAL A 139 2.50 2.59 0.84
CA VAL A 139 2.77 2.47 2.27
C VAL A 139 1.65 3.15 3.04
N ASN A 140 0.98 2.42 3.93
CA ASN A 140 0.09 3.03 4.90
C ASN A 140 0.90 3.56 6.09
N VAL A 141 0.72 4.82 6.44
CA VAL A 141 1.36 5.44 7.62
C VAL A 141 0.28 6.06 8.49
N GLY A 142 -0.10 5.35 9.54
CA GLY A 142 -0.76 5.93 10.71
C GLY A 142 0.22 6.73 11.58
N ASP A 143 -0.17 7.95 11.95
CA ASP A 143 0.67 8.88 12.70
C ASP A 143 -0.16 9.76 13.65
N GLU A 144 0.52 10.36 14.61
CA GLU A 144 -0.04 11.30 15.58
C GLU A 144 0.00 12.75 15.05
N PRO A 145 -0.73 13.69 15.70
CA PRO A 145 -0.57 15.12 15.44
C PRO A 145 0.91 15.52 15.41
N GLY A 146 1.28 16.27 14.38
CA GLY A 146 2.68 16.60 14.10
C GLY A 146 3.30 15.77 12.99
N LEU A 147 2.74 14.63 12.56
CA LEU A 147 3.12 13.91 11.31
C LEU A 147 4.62 13.52 11.18
N THR A 148 5.32 13.33 12.29
CA THR A 148 6.79 13.10 12.28
C THR A 148 7.17 11.79 11.59
N LEU A 149 6.39 10.72 11.77
CA LEU A 149 6.63 9.45 11.11
C LEU A 149 6.42 9.60 9.60
N VAL A 150 5.33 10.24 9.18
CA VAL A 150 5.04 10.53 7.77
C VAL A 150 6.20 11.29 7.11
N ARG A 151 6.74 12.33 7.76
CA ARG A 151 7.90 13.08 7.21
C ARG A 151 9.13 12.20 7.04
N SER A 152 9.43 11.39 8.05
CA SER A 152 10.55 10.46 8.01
C SER A 152 10.40 9.45 6.86
N GLN A 153 9.19 8.89 6.70
CA GLN A 153 8.89 7.95 5.62
C GLN A 153 8.99 8.60 4.23
N ILE A 154 8.49 9.83 4.05
CA ILE A 154 8.65 10.58 2.79
C ILE A 154 10.14 10.77 2.46
N GLY A 155 10.95 11.18 3.44
CA GLY A 155 12.39 11.35 3.26
C GLY A 155 13.11 10.04 2.88
N ALA A 156 12.70 8.93 3.50
CA ALA A 156 13.23 7.60 3.19
C ALA A 156 12.81 7.11 1.80
N MET A 157 11.54 7.28 1.42
CA MET A 157 11.02 6.90 0.11
C MET A 157 11.64 7.73 -1.01
N ARG A 158 11.86 9.05 -0.83
CA ARG A 158 12.52 9.93 -1.80
C ARG A 158 13.97 9.52 -2.11
N GLN A 159 14.64 8.81 -1.19
CA GLN A 159 15.98 8.26 -1.44
C GLN A 159 15.96 6.94 -2.22
N ALA A 160 14.82 6.26 -2.29
CA ALA A 160 14.69 4.94 -2.89
C ALA A 160 13.94 4.97 -4.24
N MET A 161 12.85 5.73 -4.31
CA MET A 161 11.89 5.78 -5.42
C MET A 161 12.19 6.95 -6.37
N ALA A 162 11.66 6.89 -7.60
CA ALA A 162 11.85 7.98 -8.56
C ALA A 162 11.00 9.21 -8.22
N ASP A 163 9.77 8.99 -7.75
CA ASP A 163 8.91 10.04 -7.23
C ASP A 163 8.01 9.51 -6.11
N VAL A 164 7.49 10.42 -5.29
CA VAL A 164 6.66 10.11 -4.12
C VAL A 164 5.47 11.05 -4.05
N ALA A 165 4.31 10.50 -3.71
CA ALA A 165 3.10 11.24 -3.39
C ALA A 165 2.50 10.81 -2.04
N ALA A 166 1.72 11.69 -1.44
CA ALA A 166 0.92 11.43 -0.25
C ALA A 166 -0.57 11.63 -0.54
N VAL A 167 -1.39 10.69 -0.12
CA VAL A 167 -2.84 10.65 -0.36
C VAL A 167 -3.56 10.47 0.97
N ALA A 168 -4.45 11.39 1.31
CA ALA A 168 -5.23 11.32 2.55
C ALA A 168 -6.53 12.11 2.46
N GLU A 169 -7.32 12.05 3.54
CA GLU A 169 -8.37 13.03 3.79
C GLU A 169 -7.74 14.43 3.88
N ALA A 170 -8.42 15.45 3.34
CA ALA A 170 -7.82 16.78 3.15
C ALA A 170 -7.33 17.43 4.46
N GLY A 171 -8.07 17.26 5.55
CA GLY A 171 -7.73 17.74 6.90
C GLY A 171 -6.58 16.99 7.57
N MET A 172 -6.25 15.77 7.16
CA MET A 172 -5.10 15.04 7.73
C MET A 172 -3.77 15.78 7.56
N PHE A 173 -3.61 16.51 6.46
CA PHE A 173 -2.40 17.30 6.20
C PHE A 173 -2.27 18.53 7.11
N GLU A 174 -3.30 18.88 7.89
CA GLU A 174 -3.22 19.92 8.92
C GLU A 174 -2.61 19.41 10.22
N GLY A 175 -2.44 18.08 10.37
CA GLY A 175 -1.80 17.46 11.53
C GLY A 175 -2.51 17.72 12.86
N ARG A 176 -3.84 17.95 12.83
CA ARG A 176 -4.65 18.27 14.03
C ARG A 176 -5.09 17.05 14.82
N TYR A 177 -5.25 15.92 14.14
CA TYR A 177 -5.76 14.67 14.70
C TYR A 177 -4.90 13.50 14.24
N PRO A 178 -4.83 12.40 15.01
CA PRO A 178 -4.20 11.18 14.54
C PRO A 178 -4.99 10.57 13.38
N GLY A 179 -4.29 9.87 12.49
CA GLY A 179 -4.92 9.23 11.34
C GLY A 179 -3.90 8.67 10.35
N ASN A 180 -4.40 8.23 9.19
CA ASN A 180 -3.61 7.57 8.16
C ASN A 180 -3.32 8.52 6.98
N ILE A 181 -2.07 8.51 6.53
CA ILE A 181 -1.66 9.05 5.24
C ILE A 181 -1.07 7.90 4.42
N VAL A 182 -1.58 7.71 3.21
CA VAL A 182 -1.06 6.70 2.29
C VAL A 182 0.02 7.34 1.43
N LEU A 183 1.24 6.81 1.51
CA LEU A 183 2.35 7.21 0.66
C LEU A 183 2.42 6.28 -0.56
N ALA A 184 2.74 6.85 -1.72
CA ALA A 184 2.89 6.13 -2.98
C ALA A 184 4.24 6.47 -3.60
N GLY A 185 5.02 5.46 -3.97
CA GLY A 185 6.33 5.61 -4.61
C GLY A 185 6.35 4.95 -5.98
N THR A 186 6.73 5.72 -7.01
CA THR A 186 6.76 5.26 -8.40
C THR A 186 8.19 5.00 -8.89
N GLN A 187 8.35 4.11 -9.88
CA GLN A 187 9.62 3.85 -10.57
C GLN A 187 9.97 4.93 -11.63
N THR A 188 8.98 5.74 -11.99
CA THR A 188 9.06 6.87 -12.93
C THR A 188 8.59 8.17 -12.25
N PRO A 189 8.76 9.35 -12.87
CA PRO A 189 8.12 10.57 -12.38
C PRO A 189 6.61 10.37 -12.15
N TRP A 190 6.06 11.01 -11.12
CA TRP A 190 4.64 10.89 -10.76
C TRP A 190 3.76 11.38 -11.92
N PRO A 191 2.85 10.55 -12.47
CA PRO A 191 1.93 10.99 -13.52
C PRO A 191 0.96 12.06 -12.98
N LEU A 192 0.93 13.23 -13.61
CA LEU A 192 0.13 14.37 -13.12
C LEU A 192 -1.37 14.06 -13.09
N GLU A 193 -1.85 13.24 -14.02
CA GLU A 193 -3.23 12.79 -14.10
C GLU A 193 -3.66 11.94 -12.89
N TRP A 194 -2.72 11.25 -12.22
CA TRP A 194 -3.03 10.45 -11.03
C TRP A 194 -3.50 11.34 -9.88
N THR A 195 -2.94 12.53 -9.73
CA THR A 195 -3.35 13.51 -8.70
C THR A 195 -4.82 13.89 -8.86
N ALA A 196 -5.24 14.21 -10.09
CA ALA A 196 -6.61 14.59 -10.38
C ALA A 196 -7.57 13.41 -10.17
N GLU A 197 -7.21 12.23 -10.68
CA GLU A 197 -8.03 11.02 -10.60
C GLU A 197 -8.25 10.57 -9.14
N LEU A 198 -7.19 10.50 -8.33
CA LEU A 198 -7.28 10.12 -6.92
C LEU A 198 -8.08 11.13 -6.10
N THR A 199 -7.90 12.43 -6.38
CA THR A 199 -8.67 13.49 -5.72
C THR A 199 -10.17 13.37 -6.07
N ALA A 200 -10.50 13.05 -7.32
CA ALA A 200 -11.87 12.88 -7.78
C ALA A 200 -12.54 11.60 -7.25
N ARG A 201 -11.79 10.49 -7.10
CA ARG A 201 -12.32 9.21 -6.60
C ARG A 201 -12.61 9.19 -5.10
N GLY A 202 -11.92 10.03 -4.33
CA GLY A 202 -12.09 10.05 -2.89
C GLY A 202 -11.40 8.88 -2.15
N PRO A 203 -11.87 8.51 -0.94
CA PRO A 203 -12.99 9.10 -0.19
C PRO A 203 -12.87 10.63 0.02
N HIS A 204 -13.99 11.34 0.10
CA HIS A 204 -14.00 12.80 0.24
C HIS A 204 -14.17 13.28 1.69
N PRO A 205 -13.58 14.43 2.05
CA PRO A 205 -12.74 15.30 1.19
C PRO A 205 -11.35 14.70 0.97
N ALA A 206 -10.88 14.67 -0.27
CA ALA A 206 -9.61 14.03 -0.65
C ALA A 206 -8.56 15.05 -1.00
N ARG A 207 -7.30 14.75 -0.70
CA ARG A 207 -6.17 15.54 -1.16
C ARG A 207 -4.99 14.64 -1.50
N VAL A 208 -4.29 15.01 -2.55
CA VAL A 208 -3.03 14.40 -2.99
C VAL A 208 -1.96 15.47 -3.00
N LEU A 209 -0.81 15.19 -2.39
CA LEU A 209 0.39 16.02 -2.45
C LEU A 209 1.47 15.26 -3.22
N ALA A 210 1.95 15.82 -4.32
CA ALA A 210 3.00 15.23 -5.16
C ALA A 210 3.94 16.32 -5.68
N GLY A 211 5.16 15.96 -6.07
CA GLY A 211 6.16 16.92 -6.53
C GLY A 211 6.38 18.06 -5.51
N VAL A 212 6.28 19.31 -5.97
CA VAL A 212 6.49 20.51 -5.14
C VAL A 212 5.44 20.67 -4.03
N ASP A 213 4.24 20.13 -4.22
CA ASP A 213 3.17 20.21 -3.21
C ASP A 213 3.43 19.29 -2.01
N LEU A 214 4.32 18.31 -2.17
CA LEU A 214 4.75 17.42 -1.08
C LEU A 214 5.86 18.06 -0.21
N ASP A 215 6.58 19.06 -0.72
CA ASP A 215 7.72 19.66 -0.01
C ASP A 215 7.39 20.26 1.36
N PRO A 216 6.24 20.93 1.58
CA PRO A 216 5.88 21.41 2.91
C PRO A 216 5.77 20.29 3.94
N LEU A 217 5.35 19.08 3.51
CA LEU A 217 5.26 17.90 4.36
C LEU A 217 6.62 17.20 4.50
N ALA A 218 7.56 17.38 3.58
CA ALA A 218 8.86 16.72 3.60
C ALA A 218 9.95 17.47 4.42
N ARG A 219 9.61 18.62 5.01
CA ARG A 219 10.54 19.48 5.78
C ARG A 219 10.50 19.23 7.27
#